data_AF-A0AAT9HWF0-F1
#
_entry.id   AF-A0AAT9HWF0-F1
#
_cell.length_a   1.000
_cell.length_b   1.000
_cell.length_c   1.000
_cell.angle_alpha   90.00
_cell.angle_beta   90.00
_cell.angle_gamma   90.00
#
_symmetry.space_group_name_H-M   'P 1'
#
loop_
_entity.id
_entity.type
_entity.pdbx_description
1 polymer ?
#
loop_
_entity_poly.entity_id
_entity_poly.type
_entity_poly.pdbx_seq_one_letter_code
_entity_poly.pdbx_strand_id
1 'polypeptide(L)'
;MRRGFTMSADGEKQQITKVTEEKLAAGEDVVAWTVGTKLDDTAADTKVVVFRQGSTLAGFSSFNIAAVTRGDKFEQPTAVIEAQEAKLG
;
A
#
# COMPACT_ATOMS: atom_id res chain seq x y z
N MET A 1 8.93 1.03 -24.60
CA MET A 1 8.22 0.95 -23.31
C MET A 1 9.22 0.62 -22.22
N ARG A 2 9.40 1.47 -21.20
CA ARG A 2 10.19 1.09 -20.02
C ARG A 2 9.44 -0.04 -19.33
N ARG A 3 10.04 -1.23 -19.23
CA ARG A 3 9.48 -2.34 -18.45
C ARG A 3 9.46 -1.86 -16.99
N GLY A 4 8.30 -1.92 -16.34
CA GLY A 4 8.16 -1.56 -14.92
C GLY A 4 9.04 -2.43 -14.02
N PHE A 5 8.89 -2.28 -12.70
CA PHE A 5 9.61 -3.14 -11.75
C PHE A 5 8.95 -4.52 -11.68
N THR A 6 9.76 -5.57 -11.62
CA THR A 6 9.30 -6.94 -11.37
C THR A 6 9.75 -7.36 -9.98
N MET A 7 8.85 -7.94 -9.20
CA MET A 7 9.19 -8.59 -7.93
C MET A 7 8.92 -10.09 -8.03
N SER A 8 9.55 -10.87 -7.15
CA SER A 8 9.21 -12.27 -6.94
C SER A 8 8.67 -12.43 -5.53
N ALA A 9 7.49 -13.05 -5.39
CA ALA A 9 6.89 -13.41 -4.10
C ALA A 9 6.50 -14.89 -4.17
N ASP A 10 6.98 -15.69 -3.23
CA ASP A 10 6.77 -17.14 -3.19
C ASP A 10 7.09 -17.87 -4.52
N GLY A 11 8.16 -17.44 -5.19
CA GLY A 11 8.57 -17.99 -6.50
C GLY A 11 7.77 -17.47 -7.70
N GLU A 12 6.65 -16.77 -7.47
CA GLU A 12 5.83 -16.17 -8.53
C GLU A 12 6.33 -14.76 -8.90
N LYS A 13 6.31 -14.44 -10.20
CA LYS A 13 6.69 -13.12 -10.69
C LYS A 13 5.48 -12.20 -10.72
N GLN A 14 5.61 -11.05 -10.06
CA GLN A 14 4.60 -9.99 -10.08
C GLN A 14 5.19 -8.72 -10.68
N GLN A 15 4.40 -8.01 -11.46
CA GLN A 15 4.80 -6.73 -12.05
C GLN A 15 4.20 -5.57 -11.25
N ILE A 16 5.02 -4.59 -10.86
CA ILE A 16 4.53 -3.29 -10.41
C ILE A 16 4.14 -2.50 -11.65
N THR A 17 2.86 -2.14 -11.74
CA THR A 17 2.29 -1.44 -12.89
C THR A 17 2.24 0.07 -12.67
N LYS A 18 2.01 0.51 -11.42
CA LYS A 18 1.92 1.92 -11.06
C LYS A 18 2.19 2.14 -9.57
N VAL A 19 2.74 3.30 -9.23
CA VAL A 19 2.72 3.84 -7.87
C VAL A 19 2.08 5.23 -7.93
N THR A 20 1.09 5.47 -7.08
CA THR A 20 0.39 6.77 -7.00
C THR A 20 0.43 7.24 -5.56
N GLU A 21 0.84 8.49 -5.34
CA GLU A 21 0.79 9.11 -4.00
C GLU A 21 -0.66 9.28 -3.52
N GLU A 22 -0.86 9.10 -2.22
CA GLU A 22 -2.11 9.34 -1.52
C GLU A 22 -1.91 10.38 -0.43
N LYS A 23 -2.95 11.20 -0.21
CA LYS A 23 -2.97 12.14 0.91
C LYS A 23 -3.61 11.46 2.11
N LEU A 24 -2.93 11.51 3.24
CA LEU A 24 -3.43 11.03 4.52
C LEU A 24 -3.23 12.14 5.54
N ALA A 25 -4.29 12.48 6.28
CA ALA A 25 -4.21 13.44 7.37
C ALA A 25 -3.95 12.68 8.68
N ALA A 26 -2.72 12.21 8.86
CA ALA A 26 -2.30 11.42 10.03
C ALA A 26 -0.84 11.70 10.36
N GLY A 27 -0.46 11.71 11.65
CA GLY A 27 0.92 11.92 12.09
C GLY A 27 1.54 13.29 11.79
N GLU A 28 2.76 13.46 12.31
CA GLU A 28 3.62 14.62 12.02
C GLU A 28 4.27 14.48 10.63
N ASP A 29 4.85 13.31 10.35
CA ASP A 29 5.48 12.95 9.09
C ASP A 29 4.87 11.66 8.54
N VAL A 30 4.01 11.80 7.52
CA VAL A 30 3.35 10.67 6.85
C VAL A 30 3.51 10.74 5.34
N VAL A 31 3.71 9.58 4.73
CA VAL A 31 3.66 9.38 3.28
C VAL A 31 2.83 8.14 2.96
N ALA A 32 2.01 8.21 1.92
CA ALA A 32 1.13 7.12 1.55
C ALA A 32 1.08 6.94 0.03
N TRP A 33 0.83 5.69 -0.40
CA TRP A 33 0.75 5.33 -1.80
C TRP A 33 -0.28 4.22 -2.08
N THR A 34 -0.86 4.25 -3.28
CA THR A 34 -1.40 3.05 -3.94
C THR A 34 -0.30 2.44 -4.80
N VAL A 35 0.01 1.17 -4.57
CA VAL A 35 0.91 0.35 -5.38
C VAL A 35 0.08 -0.64 -6.17
N GLY A 36 -0.01 -0.44 -7.48
CA GLY A 36 -0.67 -1.36 -8.40
C GLY A 36 0.27 -2.48 -8.82
N THR A 37 -0.18 -3.73 -8.70
CA THR A 37 0.52 -4.92 -9.15
C THR A 37 -0.32 -5.71 -10.16
N LYS A 38 0.36 -6.54 -10.95
CA LYS A 38 -0.25 -7.54 -11.83
C LYS A 38 0.46 -8.88 -11.66
N LEU A 39 -0.31 -9.92 -11.40
CA LEU A 39 0.09 -11.33 -11.48
C LEU A 39 -0.75 -11.97 -12.56
N ASP A 40 -0.11 -12.47 -13.61
CA ASP A 40 -0.76 -12.92 -14.84
C ASP A 40 -1.76 -11.88 -15.37
N ASP A 41 -3.07 -12.16 -15.32
CA ASP A 41 -4.14 -11.25 -15.72
C ASP A 41 -4.93 -10.63 -14.56
N THR A 42 -4.52 -10.91 -13.32
CA THR A 42 -5.13 -10.34 -12.12
C THR A 42 -4.39 -9.07 -11.72
N ALA A 43 -5.10 -7.94 -11.76
CA ALA A 43 -4.63 -6.68 -11.20
C ALA A 43 -4.99 -6.61 -9.70
N ALA A 44 -4.10 -6.05 -8.90
CA ALA A 44 -4.35 -5.83 -7.49
C ALA A 44 -3.75 -4.50 -7.05
N ASP A 45 -4.45 -3.81 -6.15
CA ASP A 45 -3.94 -2.62 -5.50
C ASP A 45 -3.55 -2.97 -4.06
N THR A 46 -2.32 -2.59 -3.69
CA THR A 46 -1.87 -2.58 -2.29
C THR A 46 -1.76 -1.13 -1.85
N LYS A 47 -2.39 -0.82 -0.71
CA LYS A 47 -2.27 0.48 -0.07
C LYS A 47 -1.09 0.44 0.90
N VAL A 48 -0.25 1.47 0.90
CA VAL A 48 0.93 1.57 1.79
C VAL A 48 0.91 2.92 2.47
N VAL A 49 1.22 2.95 3.76
CA VAL A 49 1.47 4.18 4.52
C VAL A 49 2.72 4.00 5.39
N VAL A 50 3.52 5.04 5.49
CA VAL A 50 4.72 5.08 6.34
C VAL A 50 4.67 6.31 7.23
N PHE A 51 4.90 6.10 8.52
CA PHE A 51 4.92 7.11 9.57
C PHE A 51 6.33 7.28 10.10
N ARG A 52 6.66 8.53 10.47
CA ARG A 52 7.74 8.82 11.40
C ARG A 52 7.17 9.54 12.62
N GLN A 53 7.53 9.03 13.80
CA GLN A 53 7.21 9.63 15.10
C GLN A 53 8.49 9.68 15.93
N GLY A 54 9.11 10.87 16.00
CA GLY A 54 10.46 11.03 16.53
C GLY A 54 11.47 10.12 15.80
N SER A 55 12.10 9.20 16.53
CA SER A 55 13.05 8.22 15.97
C SER A 55 12.38 6.94 15.46
N THR A 56 11.08 6.75 15.67
CA THR A 56 10.34 5.55 15.23
C THR A 56 9.89 5.71 13.78
N LEU A 57 10.15 4.70 12.95
CA LEU A 57 9.61 4.59 11.59
C LEU A 57 8.71 3.34 11.53
N ALA A 58 7.48 3.49 11.06
CA ALA A 58 6.54 2.38 10.92
C ALA A 58 5.90 2.37 9.53
N GLY A 59 5.88 1.21 8.89
CA GLY A 59 5.23 1.01 7.59
C GLY A 59 4.08 0.02 7.71
N PHE A 60 2.93 0.38 7.15
CA PHE A 60 1.74 -0.48 7.11
C PHE A 60 1.31 -0.69 5.66
N SER A 61 1.01 -1.94 5.31
CA SER A 61 0.38 -2.29 4.06
C SER A 61 -1.06 -2.75 4.31
N SER A 62 -1.94 -2.48 3.38
CA SER A 62 -3.35 -2.85 3.44
C SER A 62 -3.81 -3.41 2.10
N PHE A 63 -4.54 -4.51 2.18
CA PHE A 63 -5.04 -5.25 1.04
C PHE A 63 -6.49 -5.65 1.28
N ASN A 64 -7.36 -5.45 0.28
CA ASN A 64 -8.75 -5.86 0.34
C ASN A 64 -9.01 -6.99 -0.66
N ILE A 65 -9.05 -8.23 -0.15
CA ILE A 65 -9.23 -9.44 -0.96
C ILE A 65 -10.52 -9.35 -1.78
N ALA A 66 -11.61 -8.89 -1.18
CA ALA A 66 -12.90 -8.83 -1.85
C ALA A 66 -12.91 -7.78 -2.97
N ALA A 67 -12.26 -6.63 -2.76
CA ALA A 67 -12.10 -5.61 -3.78
C ALA A 67 -11.26 -6.11 -4.94
N VAL A 68 -10.13 -6.79 -4.67
CA VAL A 68 -9.29 -7.37 -5.72
C VAL A 68 -10.03 -8.42 -6.54
N THR A 69 -10.74 -9.34 -5.90
CA THR A 69 -11.51 -10.39 -6.61
C THR A 69 -12.63 -9.80 -7.48
N ARG A 70 -13.20 -8.65 -7.10
CA ARG A 70 -14.26 -7.97 -7.87
C ARG A 70 -13.75 -6.90 -8.83
N GLY A 71 -12.46 -6.54 -8.77
CA GLY A 71 -11.91 -5.39 -9.51
C GLY A 71 -12.39 -4.04 -8.98
N ASP A 72 -12.86 -3.98 -7.72
CA ASP A 72 -13.28 -2.73 -7.08
C ASP A 72 -12.07 -1.95 -6.56
N LYS A 73 -12.23 -0.63 -6.46
CA LYS A 73 -11.31 0.22 -5.70
C LYS A 73 -11.63 0.14 -4.21
N PHE A 74 -10.62 0.37 -3.39
CA PHE A 74 -10.79 0.57 -1.95
C PHE A 74 -9.90 1.72 -1.47
N GLU A 75 -10.31 2.34 -0.39
CA GLU A 75 -9.57 3.43 0.25
C GLU A 75 -8.64 2.89 1.34
N GLN A 76 -7.70 3.73 1.78
CA GLN A 76 -6.92 3.46 2.98
C GLN A 76 -7.82 3.21 4.19
N PRO A 77 -7.55 2.21 5.04
CA PRO A 77 -8.35 1.95 6.23
C PRO A 77 -7.98 2.94 7.35
N THR A 78 -8.38 4.21 7.20
CA THR A 78 -7.96 5.33 8.05
C THR A 78 -8.10 5.04 9.55
N ALA A 79 -9.24 4.50 9.99
CA ALA A 79 -9.45 4.19 11.41
C ALA A 79 -8.45 3.14 11.96
N VAL A 80 -8.05 2.16 11.13
CA VAL A 80 -7.03 1.17 11.53
C VAL A 80 -5.66 1.82 11.57
N ILE A 81 -5.36 2.67 10.59
CA ILE A 81 -4.11 3.41 10.49
C ILE A 81 -3.91 4.31 11.72
N GLU A 82 -4.90 5.15 12.05
CA GLU A 82 -4.90 6.02 13.24
C GLU A 82 -4.71 5.20 14.53
N ALA A 83 -5.38 4.06 14.64
CA ALA A 83 -5.23 3.18 15.80
C ALA A 83 -3.84 2.53 15.91
N GLN A 84 -3.11 2.36 14.81
CA GLN A 84 -1.71 1.89 14.85
C GLN A 84 -0.74 3.03 15.11
N GLU A 85 -0.97 4.20 14.51
CA GLU A 85 -0.19 5.42 14.76
C GLU A 85 -0.16 5.75 16.26
N ALA A 86 -1.31 5.72 16.94
CA ALA A 86 -1.42 5.99 18.37
C ALA A 86 -0.60 5.04 19.27
N LYS A 87 -0.04 3.95 18.74
CA LYS A 87 0.81 2.99 19.47
C LYS A 87 2.31 3.22 19.27
N LEU A 88 2.72 4.16 18.41
CA LEU A 88 4.11 4.33 17.99
C LEU A 88 4.98 5.14 18.96
N GLY A 89 4.42 5.69 20.03
CA GLY A 89 5.17 6.32 21.13
C GLY A 89 4.44 7.46 21.82
#